data_AF-A0A950H4X1-F1
#
_entry.id   AF-A0A950H4X1-F1
#
_cell.length_a   1.000
_cell.length_b   1.000
_cell.length_c   1.000
_cell.angle_alpha   90.00
_cell.angle_beta   90.00
_cell.angle_gamma   90.00
#
_symmetry.space_group_name_H-M   'P 1'
#
loop_
_entity.id
_entity.type
_entity.pdbx_description
1 polymer ?
#
loop_
_entity_poly.entity_id
_entity_poly.type
_entity_poly.pdbx_seq_one_letter_code
_entity_poly.pdbx_strand_id
1 'polypeptide(L)'
;AISQGIVLGEVITGFVPGGSGTAFITVTAIGVVSGYSLLGATWLVRKAVGPLERWARRLALLSAQFTVAAAIVLTAATWFDSVAVHARWSEPGVFAPLAVLGILAVLSYGWLSASLYRGRDRGPFGAAITLFIVSFAGLAISLYPYFIPGRLTILQAASDTLTLAFMLIGIGLVFPVMIGYNLHQYVIFRGKVVDTPHA
;
A
#
# COMPACT_ATOMS: atom_id res chain seq x y z
N ALA A 1 2.27 -11.07 -4.69
CA ALA A 1 1.95 -9.78 -5.33
C ALA A 1 0.80 -9.90 -6.33
N ILE A 2 0.98 -10.61 -7.47
CA ILE A 2 -0.09 -10.72 -8.50
C ILE A 2 -1.39 -11.27 -7.93
N SER A 3 -1.36 -12.42 -7.25
CA SER A 3 -2.57 -13.02 -6.66
C SER A 3 -3.26 -12.08 -5.66
N GLN A 4 -2.49 -11.32 -4.87
CA GLN A 4 -3.07 -10.35 -3.93
C GLN A 4 -3.74 -9.19 -4.65
N GLY A 5 -3.15 -8.68 -5.73
CA GLY A 5 -3.78 -7.62 -6.51
C GLY A 5 -5.01 -8.11 -7.28
N ILE A 6 -5.02 -9.37 -7.72
CA ILE A 6 -6.22 -9.99 -8.30
C ILE A 6 -7.34 -10.06 -7.25
N VAL A 7 -7.05 -10.62 -6.08
CA VAL A 7 -8.02 -10.73 -4.98
C VAL A 7 -8.53 -9.35 -4.55
N LEU A 8 -7.64 -8.36 -4.40
CA LEU A 8 -8.04 -7.00 -4.05
C LEU A 8 -8.93 -6.37 -5.12
N GLY A 9 -8.60 -6.56 -6.39
CA GLY A 9 -9.39 -6.07 -7.51
C GLY A 9 -10.80 -6.66 -7.52
N GLU A 10 -10.91 -7.98 -7.38
CA GLU A 10 -12.18 -8.71 -7.30
C GLU A 10 -13.05 -8.27 -6.12
N VAL A 11 -12.44 -8.03 -4.95
CA VAL A 11 -13.16 -7.53 -3.77
C VAL A 11 -13.71 -6.13 -4.03
N ILE A 12 -12.93 -5.23 -4.64
CA ILE A 12 -13.36 -3.85 -4.90
C ILE A 12 -14.45 -3.80 -5.99
N THR A 13 -14.33 -4.61 -7.04
CA THR A 13 -15.35 -4.71 -8.11
C THR A 13 -16.59 -5.49 -7.66
N GLY A 14 -16.56 -6.12 -6.49
CA GLY A 14 -17.66 -6.93 -5.97
C GLY A 14 -17.92 -8.17 -6.82
N PHE A 15 -16.87 -8.78 -7.39
CA PHE A 15 -16.94 -9.99 -8.23
C PHE A 15 -17.90 -9.86 -9.41
N VAL A 16 -18.09 -8.66 -9.95
CA VAL A 16 -18.98 -8.42 -11.09
C VAL A 16 -18.22 -8.79 -12.38
N PRO A 17 -18.70 -9.79 -13.14
CA PRO A 17 -18.07 -10.17 -14.40
C PRO A 17 -18.29 -9.08 -15.46
N GLY A 18 -17.24 -8.75 -16.22
CA GLY A 18 -17.30 -7.76 -17.31
C GLY A 18 -15.93 -7.28 -17.76
N GLY A 19 -15.86 -6.68 -18.96
CA GLY A 19 -14.61 -6.19 -19.52
C GLY A 19 -13.95 -5.08 -18.70
N SER A 20 -14.74 -4.16 -18.13
CA SER A 20 -14.26 -3.11 -17.22
C SER A 20 -13.73 -3.70 -15.91
N GLY A 21 -14.41 -4.70 -15.34
CA GLY A 21 -13.96 -5.42 -14.15
C GLY A 21 -12.61 -6.11 -14.36
N THR A 22 -12.44 -6.84 -15.47
CA THR A 22 -11.15 -7.49 -15.80
C THR A 22 -10.03 -6.47 -15.99
N ALA A 23 -10.32 -5.32 -16.61
CA ALA A 23 -9.34 -4.24 -16.74
C ALA A 23 -8.95 -3.65 -15.37
N PHE A 24 -9.94 -3.40 -14.48
CA PHE A 24 -9.71 -2.94 -13.12
C PHE A 24 -8.84 -3.91 -12.31
N ILE A 25 -9.14 -5.20 -12.37
CA ILE A 25 -8.37 -6.26 -11.70
C ILE A 25 -6.94 -6.31 -12.22
N THR A 26 -6.75 -6.16 -13.54
CA THR A 26 -5.43 -6.15 -14.18
C THR A 26 -4.60 -4.95 -13.71
N VAL A 27 -5.19 -3.75 -13.72
CA VAL A 27 -4.53 -2.54 -13.20
C VAL A 27 -4.21 -2.68 -11.71
N THR A 28 -5.10 -3.29 -10.93
CA THR A 28 -4.87 -3.57 -9.51
C THR A 28 -3.70 -4.54 -9.31
N ALA A 29 -3.64 -5.63 -10.07
CA ALA A 29 -2.53 -6.58 -10.04
C ALA A 29 -1.19 -5.92 -10.36
N ILE A 30 -1.13 -5.10 -11.41
CA ILE A 30 0.07 -4.34 -11.79
C ILE A 30 0.44 -3.31 -10.72
N GLY A 31 -0.56 -2.59 -10.18
CA GLY A 31 -0.39 -1.61 -9.10
C GLY A 31 0.23 -2.25 -7.85
N VAL A 32 -0.30 -3.39 -7.42
CA VAL A 32 0.22 -4.12 -6.26
C VAL A 32 1.63 -4.65 -6.50
N VAL A 33 1.92 -5.20 -7.69
CA VAL A 33 3.29 -5.64 -8.05
C VAL A 33 4.26 -4.46 -8.03
N SER A 34 3.93 -3.35 -8.68
CA SER A 34 4.78 -2.16 -8.69
C SER A 34 4.99 -1.60 -7.29
N GLY A 35 3.97 -1.65 -6.44
CA GLY A 35 4.05 -1.22 -5.05
C GLY A 35 5.02 -2.07 -4.22
N TYR A 36 4.95 -3.40 -4.32
CA TYR A 36 5.92 -4.28 -3.65
C TYR A 36 7.35 -4.06 -4.19
N SER A 37 7.50 -3.87 -5.50
CA SER A 37 8.78 -3.52 -6.12
C SER A 37 9.32 -2.19 -5.61
N LEU A 38 8.46 -1.19 -5.36
CA LEU A 38 8.85 0.10 -4.78
C LEU A 38 9.41 -0.05 -3.36
N LEU A 39 8.71 -0.81 -2.50
CA LEU A 39 9.17 -1.06 -1.12
C LEU A 39 10.50 -1.83 -1.12
N GLY A 40 10.63 -2.85 -1.96
CA GLY A 40 11.88 -3.61 -2.12
C GLY A 40 13.03 -2.75 -2.67
N ALA A 41 12.77 -1.92 -3.68
CA ALA A 41 13.78 -1.07 -4.29
C ALA A 41 14.25 0.03 -3.33
N THR A 42 13.33 0.70 -2.62
CA THR A 42 13.70 1.71 -1.61
C THR A 42 14.41 1.10 -0.41
N TRP A 43 14.10 -0.14 -0.04
CA TRP A 43 14.87 -0.91 0.94
C TRP A 43 16.30 -1.20 0.45
N LEU A 44 16.46 -1.64 -0.80
CA LEU A 44 17.77 -1.86 -1.41
C LEU A 44 18.59 -0.57 -1.48
N VAL A 45 17.99 0.57 -1.80
CA VAL A 45 18.68 1.87 -1.76
C VAL A 45 19.25 2.17 -0.37
N ARG A 46 18.55 1.77 0.70
CA ARG A 46 19.03 1.95 2.07
C ARG A 46 20.16 1.00 2.44
N LYS A 47 20.21 -0.20 1.86
CA LYS A 47 21.11 -1.30 2.27
C LYS A 47 22.31 -1.54 1.36
N ALA A 48 22.18 -1.29 0.07
CA ALA A 48 23.21 -1.53 -0.92
C ALA A 48 24.15 -0.31 -1.05
N VAL A 49 25.32 -0.57 -1.64
CA VAL A 49 26.31 0.44 -2.05
C VAL A 49 26.66 0.28 -3.53
N GLY A 50 27.18 1.34 -4.15
CA GLY A 50 27.81 1.26 -5.47
C GLY A 50 26.82 1.00 -6.63
N PRO A 51 27.13 0.09 -7.57
CA PRO A 51 26.30 -0.18 -8.75
C PRO A 51 24.88 -0.65 -8.40
N LEU A 52 24.74 -1.52 -7.40
CA LEU A 52 23.44 -2.06 -6.98
C LEU A 52 22.54 -0.97 -6.41
N GLU A 53 23.10 -0.04 -5.63
CA GLU A 53 22.35 1.11 -5.11
C GLU A 53 21.81 1.98 -6.25
N ARG A 54 22.62 2.27 -7.27
CA ARG A 54 22.19 3.08 -8.43
C ARG A 54 21.09 2.38 -9.24
N TRP A 55 21.20 1.07 -9.43
CA TRP A 55 20.15 0.27 -10.09
C TRP A 55 18.85 0.30 -9.28
N ALA A 56 18.94 0.09 -7.96
CA ALA A 56 17.78 0.15 -7.07
C ALA A 56 17.10 1.53 -7.07
N ARG A 57 17.86 2.63 -7.15
CA ARG A 57 17.30 3.99 -7.27
C ARG A 57 16.48 4.17 -8.54
N ARG A 58 16.98 3.68 -9.68
CA ARG A 58 16.24 3.72 -10.97
C ARG A 58 14.97 2.89 -10.91
N LEU A 59 15.07 1.68 -10.35
CA LEU A 59 13.91 0.80 -10.18
C LEU A 59 12.87 1.40 -9.22
N ALA A 60 13.31 2.08 -8.15
CA ALA A 60 12.40 2.76 -7.21
C ALA A 60 11.64 3.90 -7.89
N LEU A 61 12.28 4.72 -8.72
CA LEU A 61 11.62 5.79 -9.47
C LEU A 61 10.57 5.24 -10.44
N LEU A 62 10.93 4.21 -11.21
CA LEU A 62 10.02 3.57 -12.16
C LEU A 62 8.84 2.92 -11.43
N SER A 63 9.11 2.17 -10.36
CA SER A 63 8.07 1.53 -9.56
C SER A 63 7.13 2.56 -8.93
N ALA A 64 7.66 3.68 -8.41
CA ALA A 64 6.84 4.75 -7.85
C ALA A 64 5.88 5.36 -8.88
N GLN A 65 6.33 5.58 -10.11
CA GLN A 65 5.48 6.08 -11.19
C GLN A 65 4.35 5.10 -11.52
N PHE A 66 4.66 3.80 -11.68
CA PHE A 66 3.64 2.79 -11.95
C PHE A 66 2.64 2.64 -10.79
N THR A 67 3.10 2.69 -9.55
CA THR A 67 2.21 2.60 -8.37
C THR A 67 1.26 3.78 -8.29
N VAL A 68 1.75 5.00 -8.48
CA VAL A 68 0.91 6.21 -8.44
C VAL A 68 -0.04 6.26 -9.66
N ALA A 69 0.44 5.90 -10.85
CA ALA A 69 -0.40 5.82 -12.03
C ALA A 69 -1.55 4.80 -11.84
N ALA A 70 -1.24 3.61 -11.32
CA ALA A 70 -2.27 2.62 -10.99
C ALA A 70 -3.26 3.18 -9.95
N ALA A 71 -2.78 3.83 -8.88
CA ALA A 71 -3.65 4.41 -7.87
C ALA A 71 -4.60 5.48 -8.46
N ILE A 72 -4.10 6.35 -9.34
CA ILE A 72 -4.93 7.37 -10.02
C ILE A 72 -5.97 6.71 -10.91
N VAL A 73 -5.57 5.75 -11.74
CA VAL A 73 -6.46 5.03 -12.66
C VAL A 73 -7.55 4.30 -11.88
N LEU A 74 -7.19 3.60 -10.80
CA LEU A 74 -8.16 2.87 -9.96
C LEU A 74 -9.10 3.83 -9.24
N THR A 75 -8.60 4.95 -8.69
CA THR A 75 -9.43 5.97 -8.04
C THR A 75 -10.45 6.55 -9.02
N ALA A 76 -10.02 6.87 -10.24
CA ALA A 76 -10.91 7.35 -11.29
C ALA A 76 -11.93 6.28 -11.72
N ALA A 77 -11.49 5.05 -11.95
CA ALA A 77 -12.39 3.94 -12.32
C ALA A 77 -13.44 3.68 -11.22
N THR A 78 -13.03 3.68 -9.94
CA THR A 78 -13.96 3.52 -8.81
C THR A 78 -15.01 4.64 -8.77
N TRP A 79 -14.63 5.88 -9.09
CA TRP A 79 -15.58 6.99 -9.14
C TRP A 79 -16.67 6.82 -10.20
N PHE A 80 -16.32 6.29 -11.39
CA PHE A 80 -17.28 6.13 -12.48
C PHE A 80 -18.09 4.83 -12.39
N ASP A 81 -17.48 3.75 -11.92
CA ASP A 81 -18.11 2.41 -11.96
C ASP A 81 -18.84 2.05 -10.67
N SER A 82 -18.49 2.65 -9.53
CA SER A 82 -19.08 2.29 -8.23
C SER A 82 -19.98 3.38 -7.66
N VAL A 83 -21.30 3.23 -7.86
CA VAL A 83 -22.32 4.11 -7.28
C VAL A 83 -22.23 4.13 -5.75
N ALA A 84 -21.93 3.00 -5.11
CA ALA A 84 -21.82 2.90 -3.65
C ALA A 84 -20.63 3.72 -3.10
N VAL A 85 -19.46 3.62 -3.73
CA VAL A 85 -18.28 4.39 -3.30
C VAL A 85 -18.45 5.88 -3.62
N HIS A 86 -19.05 6.21 -4.76
CA HIS A 86 -19.38 7.58 -5.12
C HIS A 86 -20.31 8.25 -4.10
N ALA A 87 -21.38 7.55 -3.70
CA ALA A 87 -22.29 8.01 -2.66
C ALA A 87 -21.52 8.23 -1.34
N ARG A 88 -20.67 7.26 -0.95
CA ARG A 88 -19.87 7.34 0.27
C ARG A 88 -18.93 8.55 0.29
N TRP A 89 -18.29 8.87 -0.82
CA TRP A 89 -17.39 10.03 -0.90
C TRP A 89 -18.14 11.36 -0.78
N SER A 90 -19.42 11.38 -1.16
CA SER A 90 -20.29 12.56 -1.08
C SER A 90 -20.92 12.75 0.30
N GLU A 91 -20.75 11.78 1.22
CA GLU A 91 -21.30 11.87 2.57
C GLU A 91 -20.58 12.95 3.41
N PRO A 92 -21.34 13.71 4.22
CA PRO A 92 -20.76 14.68 5.15
C PRO A 92 -19.73 14.01 6.08
N GLY A 93 -18.53 14.58 6.13
CA GLY A 93 -17.43 14.08 6.98
C GLY A 93 -16.53 13.01 6.36
N VAL A 94 -16.82 12.51 5.15
CA VAL A 94 -15.96 11.52 4.46
C VAL A 94 -15.00 12.18 3.49
N PHE A 95 -15.49 13.16 2.71
CA PHE A 95 -14.68 13.82 1.69
C PHE A 95 -13.44 14.54 2.26
N ALA A 96 -13.58 15.26 3.37
CA ALA A 96 -12.48 16.03 3.95
C ALA A 96 -11.31 15.14 4.41
N PRO A 97 -11.52 14.05 5.17
CA PRO A 97 -10.46 13.07 5.45
C PRO A 97 -9.81 12.49 4.19
N LEU A 98 -10.62 12.11 3.18
CA LEU A 98 -10.08 11.57 1.92
C LEU A 98 -9.22 12.61 1.18
N ALA A 99 -9.63 13.87 1.16
CA ALA A 99 -8.85 14.96 0.56
C ALA A 99 -7.53 15.18 1.31
N VAL A 100 -7.53 15.14 2.64
CA VAL A 100 -6.30 15.22 3.46
C VAL A 100 -5.36 14.05 3.16
N LEU A 101 -5.89 12.82 3.09
CA LEU A 101 -5.09 11.65 2.72
C LEU A 101 -4.56 11.78 1.27
N GLY A 102 -5.37 12.28 0.33
CA GLY A 102 -4.92 12.55 -1.04
C GLY A 102 -3.74 13.54 -1.08
N ILE A 103 -3.84 14.64 -0.34
CA ILE A 103 -2.75 15.62 -0.22
C ILE A 103 -1.51 14.97 0.41
N LEU A 104 -1.67 14.22 1.49
CA LEU A 104 -0.56 13.51 2.14
C LEU A 104 0.09 12.48 1.21
N ALA A 105 -0.67 11.81 0.34
CA ALA A 105 -0.14 10.90 -0.66
C ALA A 105 0.69 11.65 -1.71
N VAL A 106 0.21 12.80 -2.20
CA VAL A 106 0.96 13.67 -3.12
C VAL A 106 2.25 14.18 -2.48
N LEU A 107 2.19 14.65 -1.23
CA LEU A 107 3.37 15.11 -0.48
C LEU A 107 4.37 13.96 -0.25
N SER A 108 3.88 12.76 0.08
CA SER A 108 4.72 11.57 0.27
C SER A 108 5.41 11.16 -1.03
N TYR A 109 4.70 11.20 -2.17
CA TYR A 109 5.28 10.95 -3.48
C TYR A 109 6.33 12.01 -3.87
N GLY A 110 6.05 13.28 -3.61
CA GLY A 110 6.99 14.38 -3.84
C GLY A 110 8.25 14.22 -2.99
N TRP A 111 8.10 13.86 -1.72
CA TRP A 111 9.22 13.60 -0.81
C TRP A 111 10.03 12.36 -1.24
N LEU A 112 9.36 11.27 -1.62
CA LEU A 112 9.99 10.06 -2.15
C LEU A 112 10.84 10.38 -3.37
N SER A 113 10.25 11.05 -4.36
CA SER A 113 10.92 11.43 -5.61
C SER A 113 12.11 12.35 -5.34
N ALA A 114 11.91 13.42 -4.56
CA ALA A 114 12.99 14.34 -4.19
C ALA A 114 14.12 13.63 -3.43
N SER A 115 13.79 12.70 -2.54
CA SER A 115 14.78 11.94 -1.78
C SER A 115 15.59 10.98 -2.66
N LEU A 116 14.96 10.38 -3.68
CA LEU A 116 15.62 9.52 -4.65
C LEU A 116 16.58 10.32 -5.56
N TYR A 117 16.16 11.50 -6.05
CA TYR A 117 17.01 12.38 -6.87
C TYR A 117 18.17 13.00 -6.09
N ARG A 118 17.93 13.40 -4.84
CA ARG A 118 18.94 14.04 -3.97
C ARG A 118 19.94 13.06 -3.34
N GLY A 119 19.90 11.78 -3.71
CA GLY A 119 20.83 10.77 -3.21
C GLY A 119 20.71 10.47 -1.71
N ARG A 120 19.58 10.76 -1.06
CA ARG A 120 19.38 10.41 0.36
C ARG A 120 19.17 8.89 0.49
N ASP A 121 19.75 8.30 1.52
CA ASP A 121 19.71 6.83 1.74
C ASP A 121 18.53 6.38 2.60
N ARG A 122 18.16 7.15 3.63
CA ARG A 122 17.10 6.76 4.58
C ARG A 122 15.72 7.33 4.26
N GLY A 123 15.68 8.47 3.57
CA GLY A 123 14.45 9.18 3.22
C GLY A 123 13.48 8.40 2.32
N PRO A 124 13.94 7.70 1.25
CA PRO A 124 13.01 7.10 0.29
C PRO A 124 12.13 6.00 0.89
N PHE A 125 12.69 5.16 1.76
CA PHE A 125 11.95 4.06 2.39
C PHE A 125 10.86 4.57 3.32
N GLY A 126 11.15 5.59 4.13
CA GLY A 126 10.15 6.22 5.01
C GLY A 126 9.01 6.84 4.21
N ALA A 127 9.33 7.59 3.15
CA ALA A 127 8.34 8.21 2.28
C ALA A 127 7.45 7.16 1.57
N ALA A 128 8.03 6.04 1.12
CA ALA A 128 7.27 4.93 0.54
C ALA A 128 6.31 4.31 1.57
N ILE A 129 6.75 4.07 2.81
CA ILE A 129 5.87 3.56 3.88
C ILE A 129 4.71 4.53 4.13
N THR A 130 4.98 5.83 4.26
CA THR A 130 3.93 6.84 4.47
C THR A 130 2.93 6.85 3.32
N LEU A 131 3.42 6.81 2.08
CA LEU A 131 2.55 6.73 0.89
C LEU A 131 1.62 5.51 0.96
N PHE A 132 2.14 4.35 1.35
CA PHE A 132 1.36 3.12 1.48
C PHE A 132 0.31 3.19 2.59
N ILE A 133 0.67 3.68 3.77
CA ILE A 133 -0.26 3.83 4.91
C ILE A 133 -1.42 4.75 4.53
N VAL A 134 -1.11 5.89 3.93
CA VAL A 134 -2.11 6.89 3.53
C VAL A 134 -3.04 6.34 2.43
N SER A 135 -2.50 5.65 1.43
CA SER A 135 -3.29 5.01 0.38
C SER A 135 -4.22 3.93 0.91
N PHE A 136 -3.73 3.05 1.81
CA PHE A 136 -4.56 2.01 2.43
C PHE A 136 -5.62 2.60 3.36
N ALA A 137 -5.31 3.68 4.10
CA ALA A 137 -6.29 4.40 4.90
C ALA A 137 -7.42 4.99 4.03
N GLY A 138 -7.05 5.60 2.89
CA GLY A 138 -8.03 6.13 1.93
C GLY A 138 -8.94 5.04 1.36
N LEU A 139 -8.37 3.88 1.03
CA LEU A 139 -9.13 2.71 0.59
C LEU A 139 -10.07 2.20 1.70
N ALA A 140 -9.61 2.08 2.94
CA ALA A 140 -10.42 1.62 4.07
C ALA A 140 -11.62 2.54 4.33
N ILE A 141 -11.41 3.87 4.30
CA ILE A 141 -12.49 4.86 4.44
C ILE A 141 -13.49 4.77 3.28
N SER A 142 -13.00 4.51 2.07
CA SER A 142 -13.81 4.41 0.86
C SER A 142 -14.70 3.17 0.85
N LEU A 143 -14.21 2.04 1.38
CA LEU A 143 -14.96 0.78 1.40
C LEU A 143 -15.90 0.67 2.61
N TYR A 144 -15.55 1.28 3.74
CA TYR A 144 -16.40 1.26 4.94
C TYR A 144 -17.83 1.76 4.64
N PRO A 145 -18.90 1.08 5.09
CA PRO A 145 -18.95 -0.06 6.03
C PRO A 145 -18.90 -1.45 5.36
N TYR A 146 -18.61 -1.51 4.07
CA TYR A 146 -18.57 -2.74 3.30
C TYR A 146 -17.21 -3.42 3.39
N PHE A 147 -17.24 -4.75 3.52
CA PHE A 147 -16.07 -5.60 3.25
C PHE A 147 -15.98 -5.89 1.74
N ILE A 148 -17.13 -6.18 1.11
CA ILE A 148 -17.30 -6.26 -0.35
C ILE A 148 -18.40 -5.25 -0.74
N PRO A 149 -18.10 -4.17 -1.48
CA PRO A 149 -19.07 -3.14 -1.83
C PRO A 149 -20.37 -3.71 -2.41
N GLY A 150 -21.50 -3.28 -1.86
CA GLY A 150 -22.83 -3.68 -2.31
C GLY A 150 -23.22 -5.14 -2.04
N ARG A 151 -22.37 -5.95 -1.37
CA ARG A 151 -22.67 -7.37 -1.11
C ARG A 151 -22.53 -7.79 0.34
N LEU A 152 -21.43 -7.42 1.01
CA LEU A 152 -21.11 -7.92 2.35
C LEU A 152 -20.59 -6.78 3.22
N THR A 153 -21.30 -6.49 4.31
CA THR A 153 -20.86 -5.51 5.31
C THR A 153 -19.89 -6.11 6.31
N ILE A 154 -19.09 -5.27 6.97
CA ILE A 154 -18.13 -5.72 8.00
C ILE A 154 -18.87 -6.43 9.15
N LEU A 155 -20.06 -5.95 9.52
CA LEU A 155 -20.87 -6.56 10.59
C LEU A 155 -21.42 -7.93 10.18
N GLN A 156 -21.80 -8.11 8.91
CA GLN A 156 -22.24 -9.42 8.40
C GLN A 156 -21.07 -10.41 8.23
N ALA A 157 -19.87 -9.90 7.95
CA ALA A 157 -18.66 -10.70 7.85
C ALA A 157 -18.05 -11.05 9.22
N ALA A 158 -18.52 -10.41 10.30
CA ALA A 158 -17.99 -10.63 11.63
C ALA A 158 -18.38 -12.03 12.15
N SER A 159 -17.42 -12.71 12.76
CA SER A 159 -17.69 -13.95 13.50
C SER A 159 -18.36 -13.67 14.85
N ASP A 160 -18.71 -14.72 15.58
CA ASP A 160 -19.25 -14.60 16.94
C ASP A 160 -18.33 -13.81 17.88
N THR A 161 -18.91 -13.07 18.82
CA THR A 161 -18.21 -12.16 19.73
C THR A 161 -17.10 -12.86 20.52
N LEU A 162 -17.31 -14.10 20.96
CA LEU A 162 -16.31 -14.87 21.72
C LEU A 162 -15.10 -15.20 20.84
N THR A 163 -15.33 -15.57 19.58
CA THR A 163 -14.26 -15.84 18.60
C THR A 163 -13.48 -14.56 18.29
N LEU A 164 -14.16 -13.42 18.12
CA LEU A 164 -13.51 -12.12 17.94
C LEU A 164 -12.66 -11.72 19.16
N ALA A 165 -13.19 -11.89 20.37
CA ALA A 165 -12.48 -11.60 21.61
C ALA A 165 -11.23 -12.48 21.75
N PHE A 166 -11.36 -13.78 21.46
CA PHE A 166 -10.22 -14.71 21.45
C PHE A 166 -9.15 -14.30 20.43
N MET A 167 -9.54 -14.00 19.18
CA MET A 167 -8.62 -13.53 18.14
C MET A 167 -7.96 -12.20 18.53
N LEU A 168 -8.70 -11.27 19.14
CA LEU A 168 -8.18 -9.99 19.59
C LEU A 168 -7.11 -10.16 20.67
N ILE A 169 -7.32 -11.06 21.63
CA ILE A 169 -6.31 -11.38 22.65
C ILE A 169 -5.07 -12.01 22.00
N GLY A 170 -5.27 -12.98 21.11
CA GLY A 170 -4.17 -13.65 20.39
C GLY A 170 -3.32 -12.68 19.57
N ILE A 171 -3.97 -11.89 18.70
CA ILE A 171 -3.29 -10.86 17.89
C ILE A 171 -2.69 -9.78 18.79
N GLY A 172 -3.41 -9.35 19.82
CA GLY A 172 -2.95 -8.34 20.78
C GLY A 172 -1.69 -8.75 21.54
N LEU A 173 -1.46 -10.05 21.75
CA LEU A 173 -0.24 -10.57 22.37
C LEU A 173 0.89 -10.77 21.33
N VAL A 174 0.57 -11.39 20.19
CA VAL A 174 1.59 -11.79 19.19
C VAL A 174 2.11 -10.59 18.39
N PHE A 175 1.24 -9.64 18.05
CA PHE A 175 1.59 -8.51 17.18
C PHE A 175 2.65 -7.58 17.79
N PRO A 176 2.59 -7.21 19.09
CA PRO A 176 3.66 -6.45 19.74
C PRO A 176 5.01 -7.19 19.75
N VAL A 177 5.00 -8.50 20.01
CA VAL A 177 6.22 -9.32 19.98
C VAL A 177 6.84 -9.33 18.58
N MET A 178 6.01 -9.52 17.55
CA MET A 178 6.45 -9.48 16.16
C MET A 178 7.06 -8.12 15.79
N ILE A 179 6.43 -7.00 16.18
CA ILE A 179 6.97 -5.66 15.96
C ILE A 179 8.27 -5.46 16.72
N GLY A 180 8.33 -5.85 17.99
CA GLY A 180 9.52 -5.71 18.84
C GLY A 180 10.72 -6.46 18.27
N TYR A 181 10.51 -7.71 17.84
CA TYR A 181 11.54 -8.51 17.19
C TYR A 181 12.03 -7.86 15.88
N ASN A 182 11.11 -7.43 15.02
CA ASN A 182 11.48 -6.74 13.78
C ASN A 182 12.29 -5.47 14.07
N LEU A 183 11.82 -4.61 14.98
CA LEU A 183 12.52 -3.38 15.35
C LEU A 183 13.93 -3.67 15.89
N HIS A 184 14.07 -4.70 16.73
CA HIS A 184 15.36 -5.15 17.22
C HIS A 184 16.30 -5.58 16.08
N GLN A 185 15.81 -6.36 15.11
CA GLN A 185 16.57 -6.69 13.90
C GLN A 185 16.98 -5.44 13.11
N TYR A 186 16.08 -4.47 12.93
CA TYR A 186 16.40 -3.21 12.24
C TYR A 186 17.50 -2.41 12.94
N VAL A 187 17.54 -2.44 14.28
CA VAL A 187 18.56 -1.76 15.09
C VAL A 187 19.90 -2.48 15.00
N ILE A 188 19.91 -3.81 15.16
CA ILE A 188 21.14 -4.62 15.07
C ILE A 188 21.73 -4.54 13.67
N PHE A 189 20.93 -4.82 12.64
CA PHE A 189 21.38 -4.88 11.25
C PHE A 189 21.28 -3.53 10.55
N ARG A 190 21.53 -2.42 11.23
CA ARG A 190 21.33 -1.07 10.65
C ARG A 190 22.33 -0.69 9.54
N GLY A 191 23.47 -1.36 9.46
CA GLY A 191 24.53 -1.11 8.48
C GLY A 191 24.12 -1.39 7.03
N LYS A 192 24.92 -0.85 6.10
CA LYS A 192 24.89 -1.24 4.68
C LYS A 192 25.68 -2.54 4.49
N VAL A 193 25.29 -3.33 3.51
CA VAL A 193 26.01 -4.55 3.12
C VAL A 193 27.12 -4.11 2.16
N VAL A 194 28.36 -4.39 2.53
CA VAL A 194 29.55 -4.12 1.71
C VAL A 194 30.17 -5.45 1.36
N ASP A 195 30.41 -5.69 0.08
CA ASP A 195 31.14 -6.86 -0.38
C ASP A 195 32.62 -6.62 -0.08
N THR A 196 33.14 -7.21 1.00
CA THR A 196 34.58 -7.25 1.23
C THR A 196 35.17 -8.32 0.30
N PRO A 197 36.10 -7.98 -0.60
CA PRO A 197 36.81 -8.99 -1.37
C PRO A 197 37.44 -9.97 -0.38
N HIS A 198 37.12 -11.25 -0.49
CA HIS A 198 37.88 -12.30 0.18
C HIS A 198 39.29 -12.26 -0.42
N ALA A 199 40.23 -11.72 0.34
CA ALA A 199 41.66 -11.74 0.03
C ALA A 199 42.21 -13.16 0.15
#